data_AF-A0A401TBK8-F1
#
_entry.id   AF-A0A401TBK8-F1
#
_cell.length_a   1.000
_cell.length_b   1.000
_cell.length_c   1.000
_cell.angle_alpha   90.00
_cell.angle_beta   90.00
_cell.angle_gamma   90.00
#
_symmetry.space_group_name_H-M   'P 1'
#
loop_
_entity.id
_entity.type
_entity.pdbx_description
1 polymer ?
#
loop_
_entity_poly.entity_id
_entity_poly.type
_entity_poly.pdbx_seq_one_letter_code
_entity_poly.pdbx_strand_id
1 'polypeptide(L)' 'MAGTEGKVIKCKAAVAWEAGKPLRIEDVEVAPPKAHEVRIK' A
#
# COMPACT_ATOMS: atom_id res chain seq x y z
N MET A 1 -6.76 -16.49 9.09
CA MET A 1 -6.16 -15.32 8.41
C MET A 1 -7.25 -14.75 7.52
N ALA A 2 -7.68 -13.51 7.75
CA ALA A 2 -8.70 -12.90 6.90
C ALA A 2 -8.14 -12.75 5.47
N GLY A 3 -8.78 -13.37 4.48
CA GLY A 3 -8.40 -13.25 3.08
C GLY A 3 -8.50 -11.80 2.64
N THR A 4 -7.38 -11.22 2.21
CA THR A 4 -7.33 -9.84 1.67
C THR A 4 -7.47 -9.82 0.14
N GLU A 5 -7.65 -10.99 -0.48
CA GLU A 5 -7.88 -11.16 -1.91
C GLU A 5 -9.11 -10.36 -2.37
N GLY A 6 -8.95 -9.62 -3.48
CA GLY A 6 -10.02 -8.79 -4.05
C GLY A 6 -10.42 -7.55 -3.24
N LYS A 7 -9.83 -7.30 -2.06
CA LYS A 7 -10.14 -6.15 -1.20
C LYS A 7 -9.01 -5.14 -1.17
N VAL A 8 -9.35 -3.88 -0.92
CA VAL A 8 -8.38 -2.83 -0.57
C VAL A 8 -7.76 -3.15 0.79
N ILE A 9 -6.44 -3.10 0.89
CA ILE A 9 -5.71 -3.29 2.14
C ILE A 9 -5.30 -1.92 2.68
N LYS A 10 -5.50 -1.71 3.99
CA LYS A 10 -4.88 -0.60 4.72
C LYS A 10 -3.58 -1.07 5.36
N CYS A 11 -2.46 -0.45 5.02
CA CYS A 11 -1.16 -0.77 5.61
C CYS A 11 -0.33 0.50 5.84
N LYS A 12 0.64 0.41 6.75
CA LYS A 12 1.58 1.50 7.00
C LYS A 12 2.62 1.57 5.89
N ALA A 13 2.85 2.75 5.36
CA ALA A 13 3.90 3.02 4.38
C ALA A 13 4.66 4.31 4.74
N ALA A 14 5.90 4.40 4.29
CA ALA A 14 6.71 5.61 4.35
C ALA A 14 6.50 6.39 3.06
N VAL A 15 5.78 7.51 3.13
CA VAL A 15 5.38 8.31 1.96
C VAL A 15 6.27 9.55 1.85
N ALA A 16 6.83 9.75 0.66
CA ALA A 16 7.57 10.97 0.29
C ALA A 16 6.60 11.98 -0.33
N TRP A 17 6.26 13.02 0.43
CA TRP A 17 5.39 14.10 -0.06
C TRP A 17 6.14 15.15 -0.88
N GLU A 18 7.40 15.41 -0.55
CA GLU A 18 8.26 16.38 -1.22
C GLU A 18 9.71 15.87 -1.23
N ALA A 19 10.48 16.30 -2.23
CA ALA A 19 11.90 15.96 -2.31
C ALA A 19 12.69 16.60 -1.15
N GLY A 20 13.57 15.81 -0.52
CA GLY A 20 14.44 16.28 0.56
C GLY A 20 13.79 16.42 1.94
N LYS A 21 12.48 16.13 2.09
CA LYS A 21 11.83 16.03 3.40
C LYS A 21 11.90 14.61 3.96
N PRO A 22 11.86 14.45 5.30
CA PRO A 22 11.73 13.13 5.92
C PRO A 22 10.45 12.41 5.44
N LEU A 23 10.54 11.09 5.29
CA LEU A 23 9.38 10.27 4.94
C LEU A 23 8.36 10.28 6.07
N ARG A 24 7.08 10.41 5.73
CA ARG A 24 6.00 10.35 6.71
C ARG A 24 5.43 8.93 6.77
N ILE A 25 5.34 8.36 7.97
CA ILE A 25 4.70 7.06 8.18
C ILE A 25 3.20 7.26 8.29
N GLU A 26 2.46 6.81 7.29
CA GLU A 26 1.00 6.96 7.22
C GLU A 26 0.33 5.66 6.75
N ASP A 27 -0.96 5.54 7.02
CA ASP A 27 -1.77 4.42 6.53
C ASP A 27 -2.21 4.70 5.10
N VAL A 28 -1.87 3.80 4.18
CA VAL A 28 -2.20 3.87 2.75
C VAL A 28 -3.15 2.75 2.35
N GLU A 29 -3.94 3.02 1.32
CA GLU A 29 -4.87 2.07 0.73
C GLU A 29 -4.26 1.42 -0.52
N VAL A 30 -3.97 0.12 -0.43
CA VAL A 30 -3.42 -0.68 -1.53
C VAL A 30 -4.55 -1.42 -2.23
N ALA A 31 -4.79 -1.05 -3.48
CA ALA A 31 -5.77 -1.70 -4.34
C ALA A 31 -5.45 -3.20 -4.58
N PRO A 32 -6.46 -4.02 -4.94
CA PRO A 32 -6.20 -5.37 -5.42
C PRO A 32 -5.41 -5.35 -6.75
N PRO A 33 -4.59 -6.38 -7.02
CA PRO A 33 -3.87 -6.48 -8.29
C PRO A 33 -4.85 -6.70 -9.45
N LYS A 34 -4.56 -6.10 -10.61
CA LYS A 34 -5.26 -6.35 -11.88
C LYS A 34 -4.70 -7.58 -12.60
N ALA A 35 -5.21 -7.86 -13.80
CA ALA A 35 -4.71 -8.95 -14.64
C ALA A 35 -3.20 -8.79 -14.88
N HIS A 36 -2.45 -9.87 -14.64
CA HIS A 36 -0.98 -9.92 -14.73
C HIS A 36 -0.20 -9.03 -13.73
N GLU A 37 -0.84 -8.52 -12.67
CA GLU A 37 -0.17 -7.84 -11.57
C GLU A 37 -0.05 -8.76 -10.34
N VAL A 38 0.95 -8.50 -9.49
CA VAL A 38 1.16 -9.25 -8.24
C VAL A 38 1.27 -8.27 -7.08
N ARG A 39 0.47 -8.50 -6.03
CA ARG A 39 0.53 -7.73 -4.77
C ARG A 39 1.28 -8.54 -3.72
N ILE A 40 2.41 -8.01 -3.25
CA ILE A 40 3.31 -8.66 -2.29
C ILE A 40 3.09 -8.06 -0.89
N LYS A 41 3.24 -8.88 0.15
CA LYS A 41 3.21 -8.44 1.55
C LYS A 41 4.57 -7.96 2.03
#